data_AF-A0A0H5PB46-F1
#
_entry.id   AF-A0A0H5PB46-F1
#
_cell.length_a   1.000
_cell.length_b   1.000
_cell.length_c   1.000
_cell.angle_alpha   90.00
_cell.angle_beta   90.00
_cell.angle_gamma   90.00
#
_symmetry.space_group_name_H-M   'P 1'
#
loop_
_entity.id
_entity.type
_entity.pdbx_description
1 polymer ?
#
loop_
_entity_poly.entity_id
_entity_poly.type
_entity_poly.pdbx_seq_one_letter_code
_entity_poly.pdbx_strand_id
1 'polypeptide(L)' 'MEKDAIIRNLSDENTRLKAKTDNRKKLSKRDVALIRRFAKTAGVTHQELADSFEVNRATISRIISGEYHKED' A
#
# COMPACT_ATOMS: atom_id res chain seq x y z
N MET A 1 27.99 -19.97 -21.48
CA MET A 1 26.76 -20.78 -21.69
C MET A 1 26.10 -21.17 -20.38
N GLU A 2 26.72 -22.00 -19.53
CA GLU A 2 26.12 -22.40 -18.25
C GLU A 2 25.96 -21.22 -17.26
N LYS A 3 27.00 -20.38 -17.13
CA LYS A 3 26.94 -19.16 -16.31
C LYS A 3 25.86 -18.17 -16.77
N ASP A 4 25.64 -18.05 -18.08
CA ASP A 4 24.64 -17.12 -18.63
C ASP A 4 23.21 -17.61 -18.36
N ALA A 5 22.99 -18.93 -18.44
CA ALA A 5 21.74 -19.55 -18.03
C ALA A 5 21.48 -19.38 -16.52
N ILE A 6 22.51 -19.53 -15.70
CA ILE A 6 22.43 -19.28 -14.25
C ILE A 6 22.10 -17.81 -13.97
N ILE A 7 22.77 -16.85 -14.63
CA ILE A 7 22.50 -15.41 -14.46
C ILE A 7 21.07 -15.09 -14.85
N ARG A 8 20.57 -15.66 -15.95
CA ARG A 8 19.19 -15.48 -16.39
C ARG A 8 18.19 -15.98 -15.35
N ASN A 9 18.35 -17.23 -14.89
CA ASN A 9 17.47 -17.81 -13.89
C ASN A 9 17.49 -17.03 -12.57
N LEU A 10 18.66 -16.59 -12.12
CA LEU A 10 18.80 -15.76 -10.92
C LEU A 10 18.13 -14.39 -11.11
N SER A 11 18.24 -13.78 -12.29
CA SER A 11 17.61 -12.49 -12.59
C SER A 11 16.08 -12.59 -12.61
N ASP A 12 15.54 -13.66 -13.21
CA ASP A 12 14.11 -13.93 -13.26
C ASP A 12 13.54 -14.18 -11.87
N GLU A 13 14.23 -15.00 -11.05
CA GLU A 13 13.82 -15.26 -9.67
C GLU A 13 13.92 -14.01 -8.80
N ASN A 14 14.98 -13.21 -8.95
CA ASN A 14 15.12 -11.94 -8.22
C ASN A 14 13.99 -10.96 -8.57
N THR A 15 13.61 -10.88 -9.85
CA THR A 15 12.48 -10.06 -10.30
C THR A 15 11.16 -10.54 -9.69
N ARG A 16 10.92 -11.85 -9.68
CA ARG A 16 9.73 -12.45 -9.07
C ARG A 16 9.66 -12.20 -7.56
N LEU A 17 10.78 -12.36 -6.86
CA LEU A 17 10.86 -12.12 -5.41
C LEU A 17 10.62 -10.64 -5.09
N LYS A 18 11.23 -9.72 -5.83
CA LYS A 18 11.00 -8.28 -5.67
C LYS A 18 9.53 -7.89 -5.87
N ALA A 19 8.86 -8.48 -6.87
CA ALA A 19 7.43 -8.23 -7.09
C ALA A 19 6.55 -8.74 -5.93
N LYS A 20 6.90 -9.88 -5.32
CA LYS A 20 6.17 -10.42 -4.15
C LYS A 20 6.36 -9.56 -2.89
N THR A 21 7.50 -8.89 -2.76
CA THR A 21 7.86 -8.09 -1.59
C THR A 21 7.69 -6.59 -1.81
N ASP A 22 7.00 -6.16 -2.87
CA ASP A 22 6.75 -4.75 -3.13
C ASP A 22 5.75 -4.20 -2.10
N ASN A 23 6.31 -3.80 -0.95
CA ASN A 23 5.58 -3.23 0.17
C ASN A 23 5.38 -1.71 0.02
N ARG A 24 5.51 -1.16 -1.20
CA ARG A 24 5.21 0.26 -1.43
C ARG A 24 3.77 0.53 -1.03
N LYS A 25 3.60 1.55 -0.19
CA LYS A 25 2.28 1.99 0.28
C LYS A 25 1.44 2.41 -0.94
N LYS A 26 0.29 1.74 -1.12
CA LYS A 26 -0.65 2.01 -2.23
C LYS A 26 -1.17 3.45 -2.24
N LEU A 27 -1.41 4.03 -1.07
CA LEU A 27 -1.97 5.37 -0.95
C LEU A 27 -0.86 6.40 -0.81
N SER A 28 -1.00 7.54 -1.47
CA SER A 28 -0.07 8.66 -1.33
C SER A 28 -0.30 9.43 -0.02
N LYS A 29 0.64 10.33 0.34
CA LYS A 29 0.45 11.25 1.48
C LYS A 29 -0.80 12.14 1.30
N ARG A 30 -1.10 12.52 0.05
CA ARG A 30 -2.29 13.32 -0.30
C ARG A 30 -3.58 12.53 -0.05
N ASP A 31 -3.61 11.26 -0.45
CA ASP A 31 -4.77 10.39 -0.23
C ASP A 31 -5.02 10.18 1.27
N VAL A 32 -3.95 9.99 2.05
CA VAL A 32 -4.04 9.90 3.52
C VAL A 32 -4.62 11.17 4.14
N ALA A 33 -4.17 12.34 3.71
CA ALA A 33 -4.72 13.61 4.19
C ALA A 33 -6.21 13.74 3.84
N LEU A 34 -6.61 13.30 2.63
CA LEU A 34 -7.99 13.32 2.17
C LEU A 34 -8.88 12.36 2.97
N ILE A 35 -8.42 11.13 3.21
CA ILE A 35 -9.11 10.14 4.05
C ILE A 35 -9.32 10.68 5.46
N ARG A 36 -8.28 11.29 6.07
CA ARG A 36 -8.40 11.91 7.41
C ARG A 36 -9.39 13.07 7.44
N ARG A 37 -9.55 13.81 6.33
CA ARG A 37 -10.53 14.89 6.22
C ARG A 37 -11.95 14.32 6.13
N PHE A 38 -12.19 13.33 5.27
CA PHE A 38 -13.51 12.73 5.12
C PHE A 38 -13.95 11.92 6.34
N ALA A 39 -13.02 11.27 7.04
CA ALA A 39 -13.32 10.56 8.28
C ALA A 39 -13.85 11.48 9.41
N LYS A 40 -13.63 12.81 9.30
CA LYS A 40 -14.19 13.81 10.23
C LYS A 40 -15.58 14.31 9.80
N THR A 41 -16.03 14.00 8.59
CA THR A 41 -17.35 14.38 8.09
C THR A 41 -18.41 13.47 8.69
N ALA A 42 -19.44 14.05 9.30
CA ALA A 42 -20.54 13.28 9.88
C ALA A 42 -21.21 12.40 8.82
N GLY A 43 -21.48 11.14 9.18
CA GLY A 43 -22.16 10.18 8.30
C GLY A 43 -21.25 9.37 7.38
N VAL A 44 -19.96 9.70 7.27
CA VAL A 44 -19.00 8.90 6.48
C VAL A 44 -18.47 7.74 7.33
N THR A 45 -18.68 6.51 6.86
CA THR A 45 -18.20 5.30 7.52
C THR A 45 -16.79 4.91 7.04
N HIS A 46 -16.07 4.15 7.86
CA HIS A 46 -14.77 3.60 7.44
C HIS A 46 -14.88 2.61 6.27
N GLN A 47 -16.05 1.97 6.09
CA GLN A 47 -16.27 1.03 5.00
C GLN A 47 -16.41 1.78 3.66
N GLU A 48 -17.19 2.86 3.63
CA GLU A 48 -17.32 3.69 2.42
C GLU A 48 -16.00 4.31 1.98
N LEU A 49 -15.15 4.70 2.93
CA LEU A 49 -13.77 5.14 2.65
C LEU A 49 -12.90 4.00 2.12
N ALA A 50 -13.06 2.79 2.64
CA ALA A 50 -12.32 1.62 2.18
C ALA A 50 -12.66 1.31 0.72
N ASP A 51 -13.96 1.34 0.40
CA ASP A 51 -14.47 1.08 -0.94
C ASP A 51 -14.04 2.18 -1.93
N SER A 52 -14.14 3.46 -1.53
CA SER A 52 -13.76 4.60 -2.38
C SER A 52 -12.28 4.65 -2.75
N PHE A 53 -11.42 4.15 -1.87
CA PHE A 53 -9.97 4.14 -2.06
C PHE A 53 -9.42 2.75 -2.42
N GLU A 54 -10.29 1.77 -2.64
CA GLU A 54 -9.95 0.38 -2.97
C GLU A 54 -8.92 -0.24 -2.00
N VAL A 55 -9.11 0.00 -0.71
CA VAL A 55 -8.26 -0.53 0.36
C VAL A 55 -9.07 -1.33 1.38
N ASN A 56 -8.39 -2.13 2.20
CA ASN A 56 -9.04 -2.79 3.32
C ASN A 56 -9.47 -1.74 4.37
N ARG A 57 -10.63 -1.93 5.00
CA ARG A 57 -11.09 -1.16 6.18
C ARG A 57 -10.04 -1.04 7.29
N ALA A 58 -9.22 -2.07 7.50
CA ALA A 58 -8.10 -2.03 8.44
C ALA A 58 -7.03 -0.99 8.05
N THR A 59 -6.79 -0.78 6.75
CA THR A 59 -5.90 0.27 6.24
C THR A 59 -6.45 1.66 6.57
N ILE A 60 -7.77 1.87 6.40
CA ILE A 60 -8.44 3.12 6.80
C ILE A 60 -8.25 3.36 8.31
N SER A 61 -8.45 2.33 9.13
CA SER A 61 -8.22 2.42 10.58
C SER A 61 -6.80 2.87 10.92
N ARG A 62 -5.77 2.28 10.27
CA ARG A 62 -4.37 2.66 10.45
C ARG A 62 -4.06 4.09 9.98
N ILE A 63 -4.73 4.55 8.93
CA ILE A 63 -4.60 5.93 8.43
C ILE A 63 -5.14 6.93 9.45
N ILE A 64 -6.31 6.63 10.01
CA ILE A 64 -6.98 7.46 11.01
C ILE A 64 -6.19 7.46 12.33
N SER A 65 -5.65 6.32 12.76
CA SER A 65 -4.81 6.23 13.97
C SER A 65 -3.40 6.81 13.79
N GLY A 66 -3.01 7.17 12.56
CA GLY A 66 -1.71 7.77 12.27
C GLY A 66 -0.57 6.77 12.03
N GLU A 67 -0.86 5.47 11.97
CA GLU A 67 0.15 4.42 11.74
C GLU A 67 0.55 4.25 10.27
N TYR A 68 -0.31 4.69 9.36
CA TYR A 68 -0.04 4.64 7.92
C TYR A 68 0.62 5.95 7.46
N HIS A 69 1.80 5.86 6.85
CA HIS A 69 2.69 7.03 6.64
C HIS A 69 3.02 7.78 7.93
N LYS A 70 3.48 7.05 8.95
CA LYS A 70 4.26 7.68 10.02
C LYS A 70 5.42 8.46 9.38
N GLU A 71 5.54 9.72 9.77
CA GLU A 71 6.77 10.48 9.56
C GLU A 71 7.78 9.89 10.54
N ASP A 72 8.86 9.32 10.01
CA ASP A 72 10.05 8.97 10.80
C ASP A 72 10.86 10.24 11.07
#